data_AF-A0A6G3Z995-F1
#
_entry.id   AF-A0A6G3Z995-F1
#
_cell.length_a   1.000
_cell.length_b   1.000
_cell.length_c   1.000
_cell.angle_alpha   90.00
_cell.angle_beta   90.00
_cell.angle_gamma   90.00
#
_symmetry.space_group_name_H-M   'P 1'
#
loop_
_entity.id
_entity.type
_entity.pdbx_description
1 polymer ?
#
loop_
_entity_poly.entity_id
_entity_poly.type
_entity_poly.pdbx_seq_one_letter_code
_entity_poly.pdbx_strand_id
1 'polypeptide(L)' 'MKVAILAGGHGTRLAEETEIRPKPMVEIGGRPILWHIMKHYAHYNHKEFV' A
#
# COMPACT_ATOMS: atom_id res chain seq x y z
N MET A 1 13.17 -8.80 10.88
CA MET A 1 12.02 -9.68 10.56
C MET A 1 11.38 -9.18 9.29
N LYS A 2 11.10 -10.08 8.34
CA LYS A 2 10.46 -9.72 7.07
C LYS A 2 8.96 -9.52 7.28
N VAL A 3 8.40 -8.48 6.65
CA VAL A 3 6.98 -8.16 6.63
C VAL A 3 6.46 -8.39 5.22
N ALA A 4 5.45 -9.24 5.08
CA ALA A 4 4.73 -9.37 3.81
C ALA A 4 3.57 -8.38 3.79
N ILE A 5 3.44 -7.58 2.72
CA ILE A 5 2.28 -6.72 2.52
C ILE A 5 1.45 -7.27 1.36
N LEU A 6 0.27 -7.81 1.67
CA LEU A 6 -0.67 -8.30 0.66
C LEU A 6 -1.35 -7.12 -0.04
N ALA A 7 -0.72 -6.67 -1.13
CA ALA A 7 -1.15 -5.55 -1.95
C ALA A 7 -2.03 -5.97 -3.16
N GLY A 8 -2.59 -7.19 -3.12
CA GLY A 8 -3.46 -7.73 -4.17
C GLY A 8 -4.96 -7.45 -3.94
N GLY A 9 -5.80 -7.89 -4.88
CA GLY A 9 -7.26 -7.82 -4.82
C GLY A 9 -7.88 -7.24 -6.09
N HIS A 10 -9.10 -7.67 -6.43
CA HIS A 10 -9.76 -7.35 -7.71
C HIS A 10 -10.22 -5.89 -7.89
N GLY A 11 -10.03 -4.99 -6.92
CA GLY A 11 -10.31 -3.56 -7.09
C GLY A 11 -11.80 -3.16 -7.23
N THR A 12 -12.75 -4.05 -6.94
CA THR A 12 -14.19 -3.87 -7.31
C THR A 12 -14.95 -2.74 -6.61
N ARG A 13 -14.41 -2.15 -5.53
CA ARG A 13 -15.08 -1.09 -4.75
C ARG A 13 -14.62 0.33 -5.09
N LEU A 14 -13.59 0.48 -5.91
CA LEU A 14 -12.96 1.77 -6.26
C LEU A 14 -12.53 1.76 -7.74
N ALA A 15 -13.40 1.17 -8.57
CA ALA A 15 -13.09 0.77 -9.95
C ALA A 15 -12.50 1.91 -10.79
N GLU A 16 -13.08 3.12 -10.70
CA GLU A 16 -12.71 4.31 -11.48
C GLU A 16 -11.24 4.75 -11.27
N GLU A 17 -10.73 4.67 -10.03
CA GLU A 17 -9.32 4.97 -9.72
C GLU A 17 -8.41 3.76 -9.99
N THR A 18 -8.94 2.54 -9.82
CA THR A 18 -8.16 1.30 -9.94
C THR A 18 -7.91 0.82 -11.36
N GLU A 19 -8.65 1.31 -12.35
CA GLU A 19 -8.34 1.08 -13.78
C GLU A 19 -7.04 1.76 -14.20
N ILE A 20 -6.70 2.89 -13.58
CA ILE A 20 -5.52 3.70 -13.93
C ILE A 20 -4.30 3.29 -13.08
N ARG A 21 -4.52 2.95 -11.80
CA ARG A 21 -3.45 2.55 -10.88
C ARG A 21 -3.93 1.53 -9.85
N PRO A 22 -3.16 0.50 -9.49
CA PRO A 22 -3.54 -0.42 -8.42
C PRO A 22 -3.88 0.34 -7.12
N LYS A 23 -4.91 -0.09 -6.39
CA LYS A 23 -5.34 0.56 -5.13
C LYS A 23 -4.19 0.86 -4.15
N PRO A 24 -3.21 -0.03 -3.91
CA PRO A 24 -2.07 0.26 -3.03
C PRO A 24 -1.23 1.49 -3.44
N MET A 25 -1.31 1.87 -4.73
CA MET A 25 -0.59 2.98 -5.34
C MET A 25 -1.41 4.29 -5.39
N VAL A 26 -2.68 4.27 -4.96
CA VAL A 26 -3.49 5.49 -4.82
C VAL A 26 -2.85 6.38 -3.77
N GLU A 27 -2.80 7.68 -4.04
CA GLU A 27 -2.14 8.66 -3.18
C GLU A 27 -3.08 9.19 -2.09
N ILE A 28 -2.55 9.32 -0.88
CA ILE A 28 -3.15 10.04 0.24
C ILE A 28 -2.13 11.05 0.72
N GLY A 29 -2.45 12.35 0.64
CA GLY A 29 -1.53 13.42 1.04
C GLY A 29 -0.21 13.41 0.27
N GLY A 30 -0.25 13.11 -1.03
CA GLY A 30 0.91 13.11 -1.93
C GLY A 30 1.83 11.89 -1.82
N ARG A 31 1.41 10.82 -1.13
CA ARG A 31 2.16 9.56 -1.04
C ARG A 31 1.24 8.34 -1.16
N PRO A 32 1.69 7.23 -1.78
CA PRO A 32 0.88 6.02 -1.93
C PRO A 32 0.40 5.43 -0.61
N ILE A 33 -0.77 4.78 -0.61
CA ILE A 33 -1.27 4.00 0.54
C ILE A 33 -0.19 3.04 1.07
N LEU A 34 0.52 2.34 0.18
CA LEU A 34 1.58 1.41 0.56
C LEU A 34 2.69 2.08 1.38
N TRP A 35 3.05 3.33 1.05
CA TRP A 35 4.03 4.10 1.82
C TRP A 35 3.56 4.36 3.25
N HIS A 36 2.28 4.70 3.45
CA HIS A 36 1.73 4.93 4.79
C HIS A 36 1.77 3.67 5.64
N ILE A 37 1.47 2.51 5.05
CA ILE A 37 1.58 1.20 5.71
C ILE A 37 3.05 0.91 6.07
N MET A 38 3.97 1.01 5.12
CA MET A 38 5.40 0.77 5.36
C MET A 38 5.96 1.70 6.43
N LYS A 39 5.57 2.98 6.43
CA LYS A 39 5.95 3.96 7.47
C LYS A 39 5.47 3.53 8.85
N HIS A 40 4.25 2.99 8.95
CA HIS A 40 3.71 2.50 10.21
C HIS A 40 4.51 1.30 10.74
N TYR A 41 4.83 0.32 9.89
CA TYR A 41 5.68 -0.82 10.27
C TYR A 41 7.12 -0.40 10.62
N ALA A 42 7.66 0.60 9.91
CA ALA A 42 8.99 1.13 10.16
C ALA A 42 9.11 1.81 11.53
N HIS A 43 8.02 2.37 12.07
CA HIS A 43 7.97 2.90 13.44
C HIS A 43 8.25 1.80 14.48
N TYR A 44 7.79 0.58 14.22
CA TYR A 44 8.07 -0.61 15.04
C TYR A 44 9.35 -1.36 14.61
N ASN A 45 10.24 -0.67 13.90
CA ASN A 45 11.53 -1.18 13.45
C ASN A 45 11.46 -2.36 12.46
N HIS A 46 10.33 -2.56 11.80
CA HIS A 46 10.20 -3.49 10.67
C HIS A 46 10.46 -2.77 9.35
N LYS A 47 11.59 -3.07 8.70
CA LYS A 47 12.07 -2.33 7.51
C LYS A 47 12.36 -3.23 6.30
N GLU A 48 12.20 -4.53 6.45
CA GLU A 48 12.36 -5.51 5.36
C GLU A 48 10.98 -5.94 4.87
N PHE A 49 10.58 -5.50 3.68
CA PHE A 49 9.25 -5.76 3.11
C PHE A 49 9.34 -6.72 1.91
N VAL A 50 8.29 -7.53 1.73
CA VAL A 50 8.04 -8.42 0.58
C VAL A 50 6.62 -8.22 0.07
#